data_AF-A0A2A7B2F4-F1
#
_entry.id   AF-A0A2A7B2F4-F1
#
_cell.length_a   1.000
_cell.length_b   1.000
_cell.length_c   1.000
_cell.angle_alpha   90.00
_cell.angle_beta   90.00
_cell.angle_gamma   90.00
#
_symmetry.space_group_name_H-M   'P 1'
#
loop_
_entity.id
_entity.type
_entity.pdbx_description
1 polymer ?
#
loop_
_entity_poly.entity_id
_entity_poly.type
_entity_poly.pdbx_seq_one_letter_code
_entity_poly.pdbx_strand_id
1 'polypeptide(L)'
;MAVTKIHPIKSTLKKALDYIENPAKTDEKMLVSSFACSYETADIEFELLLSQAMQKGNNLAHHLIQSFAPGETTPEQAHEIGRQLADEVLQGKYPYVLTTHIDKGHIHNHVIFCAVDMVNQRKYVSNRQSYAYIRRTSDRLCKEHGLSVVMPGQDRGKSYAEWDAHRKGTSWKAKLKIAIDAAIPQAKDFDDFLRLLQEQGYEVKRGKYVSFRAPGQERFTRCKTLGETYAEEAITERIKGRFAERKPKENRKISLRIDLENSIKAQQS
;
A
#
# COMPACT_ATOMS: atom_id res chain seq x y z
N MET A 1 -1.19 8.46 4.95
CA MET A 1 -1.71 7.10 4.76
C MET A 1 -0.60 6.10 4.94
N ALA A 2 -0.79 5.17 5.88
CA ALA A 2 0.18 4.14 6.17
C ALA A 2 0.19 3.01 5.12
N VAL A 3 1.37 2.50 4.77
CA VAL A 3 1.56 1.38 3.83
C VAL A 3 2.46 0.34 4.48
N THR A 4 2.02 -0.92 4.46
CA THR A 4 2.80 -2.05 4.97
C THR A 4 3.51 -2.81 3.84
N LYS A 5 4.65 -3.42 4.12
CA LYS A 5 5.32 -4.41 3.25
C LYS A 5 5.97 -5.48 4.11
N ILE A 6 5.92 -6.74 3.70
CA ILE A 6 6.63 -7.84 4.38
C ILE A 6 7.44 -8.66 3.38
N HIS A 7 8.66 -9.03 3.75
CA HIS A 7 9.48 -9.97 2.98
C HIS A 7 10.34 -10.86 3.88
N PRO A 8 10.66 -12.09 3.45
CA PRO A 8 11.53 -12.97 4.22
C PRO A 8 12.99 -12.50 4.18
N ILE A 9 13.72 -12.80 5.25
CA ILE A 9 15.18 -12.75 5.31
C ILE A 9 15.66 -14.21 5.28
N LYS A 10 16.37 -14.56 4.21
CA LYS A 10 16.88 -15.93 3.97
C LYS A 10 18.37 -16.08 4.30
N SER A 11 19.08 -14.96 4.32
CA SER A 11 20.51 -14.86 4.61
C SER A 11 20.78 -13.49 5.21
N THR A 12 21.95 -13.31 5.82
CA THR A 12 22.43 -12.00 6.31
C THR A 12 21.55 -11.34 7.38
N LEU A 13 20.98 -12.13 8.31
CA LEU A 13 20.13 -11.64 9.39
C LEU A 13 20.81 -10.52 10.20
N LYS A 14 22.05 -10.74 10.64
CA LYS A 14 22.84 -9.74 11.36
C LYS A 14 22.94 -8.41 10.61
N LYS A 15 23.23 -8.43 9.30
CA LYS A 15 23.30 -7.20 8.49
C LYS A 15 21.96 -6.48 8.40
N ALA A 16 20.84 -7.21 8.40
CA ALA A 16 19.52 -6.62 8.38
C ALA A 16 19.18 -5.96 9.74
N LEU A 17 19.54 -6.59 10.86
CA LEU A 17 19.41 -6.03 12.21
C LEU A 17 20.30 -4.79 12.37
N ASP A 18 21.60 -4.90 12.07
CA ASP A 18 22.56 -3.79 12.07
C ASP A 18 22.07 -2.59 11.23
N TYR A 19 21.38 -2.85 10.11
CA TYR A 19 20.83 -1.81 9.24
C TYR A 19 19.64 -1.07 9.86
N ILE A 20 18.72 -1.80 10.50
CA ILE A 20 17.52 -1.20 11.10
C ILE A 20 17.85 -0.50 12.42
N GLU A 21 18.87 -0.96 13.15
CA GLU A 21 19.31 -0.39 14.43
C GLU A 21 20.27 0.80 14.29
N ASN A 22 20.56 1.24 13.06
CA ASN A 22 21.51 2.32 12.80
C ASN A 22 21.14 3.59 13.59
N PRO A 23 22.00 4.04 14.54
CA PRO A 23 21.70 5.17 15.43
C PRO A 23 21.37 6.47 14.70
N ALA A 24 21.99 6.70 13.53
CA ALA A 24 21.75 7.89 12.73
C ALA A 24 20.31 7.97 12.18
N LYS A 25 19.57 6.87 12.20
CA LYS A 25 18.20 6.77 11.71
C LYS A 25 17.16 6.64 12.82
N THR A 26 17.58 6.23 14.02
CA THR A 26 16.72 5.79 15.12
C THR A 26 16.76 6.74 16.32
N ASP A 27 17.11 8.00 16.08
CA ASP A 27 17.28 9.02 17.12
C ASP A 27 18.22 8.53 18.23
N GLU A 28 19.47 8.22 17.86
CA GLU A 28 20.49 7.68 18.77
C GLU A 28 20.07 6.38 19.48
N LYS A 29 19.25 5.56 18.83
CA LYS A 29 18.62 4.32 19.33
C LYS A 29 17.47 4.49 20.33
N MET A 30 17.00 5.71 20.60
CA MET A 30 15.82 5.93 21.44
C MET A 30 14.54 5.30 20.86
N LEU A 31 14.52 5.08 19.54
CA LEU A 31 13.40 4.46 18.83
C LEU A 31 13.69 2.99 18.46
N VAL A 32 14.31 2.24 19.38
CA VAL A 32 14.57 0.80 19.26
C VAL A 32 13.89 0.08 20.42
N SER A 33 13.05 -0.90 20.09
CA SER A 33 12.38 -1.78 21.04
C SER A 33 12.56 -3.23 20.62
N SER A 34 12.55 -4.16 21.56
CA SER A 34 12.56 -5.60 21.27
C SER A 34 11.61 -6.37 22.18
N PHE A 35 11.26 -7.57 21.76
CA PHE A 35 10.44 -8.50 22.52
C PHE A 35 11.06 -9.90 22.47
N ALA A 36 11.20 -10.53 23.63
CA ALA A 36 11.75 -11.87 23.81
C ALA A 36 13.14 -12.10 23.17
N CYS A 37 13.88 -11.00 22.95
CA CYS A 37 15.29 -10.96 22.62
C CYS A 37 15.87 -9.60 23.02
N SER A 38 17.18 -9.51 23.18
CA SER A 38 17.91 -8.24 23.18
C SER A 38 18.18 -7.83 21.74
N TYR A 39 18.03 -6.54 21.40
CA TYR A 39 18.27 -6.09 20.04
C TYR A 39 19.76 -6.25 19.65
N GLU A 40 20.68 -6.11 20.62
CA GLU A 40 22.11 -6.29 20.43
C GLU A 40 22.53 -7.74 20.09
N THR A 41 21.74 -8.72 20.52
CA THR A 41 22.04 -10.16 20.35
C THR A 41 20.96 -10.92 19.57
N ALA A 42 20.03 -10.19 18.92
CA ALA A 42 18.87 -10.78 18.27
C ALA A 42 19.25 -11.78 17.16
N ASP A 43 20.37 -11.59 16.46
CA ASP A 43 20.85 -12.53 15.45
C ASP A 43 21.18 -13.90 16.05
N ILE A 44 21.94 -13.93 17.16
CA ILE A 44 22.33 -15.15 17.87
C ILE A 44 21.10 -15.82 18.50
N GLU A 45 20.23 -15.04 19.15
CA GLU A 45 19.03 -15.56 19.80
C GLU A 45 18.03 -16.15 18.77
N PHE A 46 17.90 -15.51 17.60
CA PHE A 46 17.07 -16.05 16.52
C PHE A 46 17.67 -17.33 15.96
N GLU A 47 19.00 -17.40 15.77
CA GLU A 47 19.69 -18.61 15.33
C GLU A 47 19.49 -19.78 16.30
N LEU A 48 19.55 -19.53 17.61
CA LEU A 48 19.26 -20.54 18.63
C LEU A 48 17.83 -21.07 18.50
N LEU A 49 16.84 -20.18 18.39
CA LEU A 49 15.43 -20.58 18.24
C LEU A 49 15.18 -21.32 16.92
N LEU A 50 15.82 -20.88 15.82
CA LEU A 50 15.76 -21.54 14.52
C LEU A 50 16.32 -22.97 14.56
N SER A 51 17.36 -23.22 15.37
CA SER A 51 17.94 -24.57 15.53
C SER A 51 16.96 -25.57 16.16
N GLN A 52 15.96 -25.06 16.88
CA GLN A 52 14.93 -25.84 17.57
C GLN A 52 13.66 -26.04 16.72
N ALA A 53 13.63 -25.52 15.49
CA ALA A 53 12.44 -25.57 14.65
C ALA A 53 12.01 -27.01 14.30
N MET A 54 10.73 -27.33 14.49
CA MET A 54 10.16 -28.64 14.11
C MET A 54 10.25 -28.89 12.59
N GLN A 55 10.24 -27.83 11.80
CA GLN A 55 10.33 -27.90 10.34
C GLN A 55 11.50 -27.08 9.82
N LYS A 56 12.35 -27.75 9.03
CA LYS A 56 13.46 -27.10 8.32
C LYS A 56 12.90 -26.25 7.17
N GLY A 57 13.45 -25.05 7.02
CA GLY A 57 13.14 -24.14 5.92
C GLY A 57 14.10 -22.96 5.89
N ASN A 58 14.15 -22.22 4.79
CA ASN A 58 15.27 -21.31 4.52
C ASN A 58 15.09 -19.88 5.06
N ASN A 59 13.92 -19.54 5.60
CA ASN A 59 13.70 -18.23 6.19
C ASN A 59 14.25 -18.22 7.62
N LEU A 60 15.11 -17.24 7.91
CA LEU A 60 15.66 -16.95 9.24
C LEU A 60 14.74 -16.01 10.00
N ALA A 61 14.24 -14.98 9.31
CA ALA A 61 13.36 -13.96 9.87
C ALA A 61 12.41 -13.41 8.80
N HIS A 62 11.52 -12.53 9.23
CA HIS A 62 10.67 -11.72 8.37
C HIS A 62 10.88 -10.24 8.69
N HIS A 63 10.97 -9.42 7.65
CA HIS A 63 11.06 -7.97 7.76
C HIS A 63 9.73 -7.34 7.35
N LEU A 64 9.02 -6.81 8.34
CA LEU A 64 7.82 -6.02 8.17
C LEU A 64 8.19 -4.53 8.22
N ILE A 65 7.71 -3.77 7.23
CA ILE A 65 7.91 -2.33 7.11
C ILE A 65 6.52 -1.69 7.17
N GLN A 66 6.38 -0.62 7.95
CA GLN A 66 5.18 0.21 8.03
C GLN A 66 5.57 1.67 7.80
N SER A 67 5.22 2.22 6.64
CA SER A 67 5.56 3.59 6.26
C SER A 67 4.37 4.52 6.44
N PHE A 68 4.58 5.71 7.00
CA PHE A 68 3.52 6.71 7.21
C PHE A 68 3.63 7.84 6.19
N ALA A 69 2.56 8.64 5.99
CA ALA A 69 2.70 9.80 5.11
C ALA A 69 3.59 10.88 5.76
N PRO A 70 4.35 11.65 4.94
CA PRO A 70 5.14 12.77 5.43
C PRO A 70 4.28 13.74 6.26
N GLY A 71 4.77 14.10 7.46
CA GLY A 71 4.11 15.06 8.36
C GLY A 71 2.82 14.57 9.04
N GLU A 72 2.46 13.29 8.90
CA GLU A 72 1.20 12.75 9.43
C GLU A 72 1.30 12.29 10.90
N THR A 73 2.48 11.88 11.35
CA THR A 73 2.74 11.30 12.67
C THR A 73 4.05 11.85 13.23
N THR A 74 4.24 11.71 14.55
CA THR A 74 5.56 11.88 15.19
C THR A 74 6.32 10.55 15.25
N PRO A 75 7.64 10.54 15.48
CA PRO A 75 8.43 9.32 15.64
C PRO A 75 7.94 8.43 16.79
N GLU A 76 7.55 9.01 17.92
CA GLU A 76 7.09 8.30 19.11
C GLU A 76 5.72 7.65 18.86
N GLN A 77 4.80 8.40 18.24
CA GLN A 77 3.50 7.87 17.86
C GLN A 77 3.63 6.75 16.82
N ALA A 78 4.52 6.93 15.84
CA ALA A 78 4.82 5.88 14.87
C ALA A 78 5.37 4.64 15.56
N HIS A 79 6.34 4.81 16.47
CA HIS A 79 6.94 3.71 17.21
C HIS A 79 5.90 2.92 18.01
N GLU A 80 5.02 3.62 18.73
CA GLU A 80 3.95 3.00 19.52
C GLU A 80 2.96 2.23 18.63
N ILE A 81 2.55 2.79 17.49
CA ILE A 81 1.72 2.09 16.50
C ILE A 81 2.44 0.84 15.97
N GLY A 82 3.75 0.94 15.72
CA GLY A 82 4.58 -0.17 15.28
C GLY A 82 4.66 -1.31 16.30
N ARG A 83 4.77 -0.96 17.59
CA ARG A 83 4.77 -1.91 18.71
C ARG A 83 3.42 -2.62 18.83
N GLN A 84 2.32 -1.86 18.83
CA GLN A 84 0.96 -2.43 18.85
C GLN A 84 0.72 -3.37 17.65
N LEU A 85 1.19 -2.99 16.46
CA LEU A 85 1.10 -3.83 15.27
C LEU A 85 1.90 -5.14 15.44
N ALA A 86 3.14 -5.06 15.94
CA ALA A 86 3.98 -6.23 16.16
C ALA A 86 3.35 -7.18 17.20
N ASP A 87 2.91 -6.64 18.34
CA ASP A 87 2.31 -7.42 19.43
C ASP A 87 1.04 -8.15 18.97
N GLU A 88 0.16 -7.49 18.22
CA GLU A 88 -1.08 -8.10 17.73
C GLU A 88 -0.82 -9.14 16.62
N VAL A 89 0.06 -8.82 15.66
CA VAL A 89 0.36 -9.73 14.54
C VAL A 89 1.12 -10.96 15.01
N LEU A 90 2.05 -10.79 15.94
CA LEU A 90 2.94 -11.86 16.41
C LEU A 90 2.39 -12.56 17.65
N GLN A 91 1.37 -12.00 18.31
CA GLN A 91 0.64 -12.59 19.44
C GLN A 91 1.56 -13.00 20.60
N GLY A 92 2.68 -12.29 20.80
CA GLY A 92 3.71 -12.64 21.78
C GLY A 92 4.43 -13.97 21.52
N LYS A 93 4.29 -14.57 20.33
CA LYS A 93 4.88 -15.88 20.01
C LYS A 93 6.23 -15.80 19.31
N TYR A 94 6.54 -14.68 18.67
CA TYR A 94 7.76 -14.49 17.89
C TYR A 94 8.62 -13.39 18.51
N PRO A 95 9.92 -13.65 18.78
CA PRO A 95 10.86 -12.60 19.15
C PRO A 95 10.98 -11.59 18.01
N TYR A 96 11.09 -10.30 18.35
CA TYR A 96 11.20 -9.25 17.35
C TYR A 96 12.05 -8.07 17.82
N VAL A 97 12.60 -7.34 16.85
CA VAL A 97 13.22 -6.03 17.00
C VAL A 97 12.43 -5.02 16.15
N LEU A 98 11.96 -3.96 16.79
CA LEU A 98 11.25 -2.83 16.20
C LEU A 98 12.16 -1.60 16.22
N THR A 99 12.24 -0.91 15.09
CA THR A 99 12.93 0.38 14.98
C THR A 99 12.08 1.38 14.20
N THR A 100 12.21 2.66 14.52
CA THR A 100 11.56 3.74 13.75
C THR A 100 12.62 4.60 13.08
N HIS A 101 12.54 4.73 11.75
CA HIS A 101 13.46 5.50 10.93
C HIS A 101 12.88 6.89 10.59
N ILE A 102 13.69 7.92 10.77
CA ILE A 102 13.33 9.33 10.52
C ILE A 102 14.12 9.99 9.37
N ASP A 103 14.99 9.22 8.69
CA ASP A 103 16.03 9.72 7.78
C ASP A 103 15.58 10.01 6.33
N LYS A 104 14.49 9.41 5.85
CA LYS A 104 14.11 9.41 4.42
C LYS A 104 12.98 10.38 4.05
N GLY A 105 12.85 11.48 4.79
CA GLY A 105 11.79 12.49 4.57
C GLY A 105 10.37 11.99 4.89
N HIS A 106 10.25 10.78 5.44
CA HIS A 106 9.02 10.24 6.01
C HIS A 106 9.36 9.19 7.07
N ILE A 107 8.51 9.11 8.08
CA ILE A 107 8.67 8.19 9.21
C ILE A 107 8.21 6.80 8.77
N HIS A 108 8.98 5.78 9.15
CA HIS A 108 8.63 4.40 8.90
C HIS A 108 9.19 3.47 9.96
N ASN A 109 8.41 2.45 10.32
CA ASN A 109 8.83 1.39 11.22
C ASN A 109 9.41 0.21 10.45
N HIS A 110 10.40 -0.42 11.07
CA HIS A 110 10.96 -1.70 10.67
C HIS A 110 10.80 -2.68 11.83
N VAL A 111 10.11 -3.80 11.60
CA VAL A 111 9.99 -4.93 12.52
C VAL A 111 10.67 -6.12 11.89
N ILE A 112 11.77 -6.59 12.48
CA ILE A 112 12.40 -7.87 12.12
C ILE A 112 12.05 -8.88 13.20
N PHE A 113 11.37 -9.96 12.84
CA PHE A 113 10.96 -11.01 13.78
C PHE A 113 11.40 -12.40 13.33
N CYS A 114 11.68 -13.27 14.29
CA CYS A 114 12.18 -14.62 14.01
C CYS A 114 11.16 -15.39 13.16
N ALA A 115 11.65 -16.21 12.23
CA ALA A 115 10.77 -17.01 11.39
C ALA A 115 10.09 -18.16 12.16
N VAL A 116 10.50 -18.45 13.39
CA VAL A 116 10.02 -19.58 14.23
C VAL A 116 9.41 -19.04 15.52
N ASP A 117 8.30 -19.63 15.95
CA ASP A 117 7.61 -19.25 17.17
C ASP A 117 8.17 -19.97 18.42
N MET A 118 8.23 -19.27 19.55
CA MET A 118 8.77 -19.79 20.81
C MET A 118 7.89 -20.86 21.47
N VAL A 119 6.60 -20.91 21.12
CA VAL A 119 5.63 -21.75 21.82
C VAL A 119 5.55 -23.13 21.18
N ASN A 120 5.46 -23.19 19.85
CA ASN A 120 5.23 -24.41 19.09
C ASN A 120 6.41 -24.77 18.19
N GLN A 121 7.45 -23.93 18.12
CA GLN A 121 8.62 -24.14 17.26
C GLN A 121 8.25 -24.31 15.77
N ARG A 122 7.15 -23.67 15.35
CA ARG A 122 6.65 -23.68 13.97
C ARG A 122 7.00 -22.40 13.26
N LYS A 123 7.11 -22.48 11.93
CA LYS A 123 7.43 -21.32 11.11
C LYS A 123 6.23 -20.39 10.93
N TYR A 124 6.51 -19.09 10.87
CA TYR A 124 5.55 -18.08 10.49
C TYR A 124 5.01 -18.32 9.07
N VAL A 125 3.68 -18.30 8.94
CA VAL A 125 3.00 -18.55 7.67
C VAL A 125 2.78 -17.24 6.91
N SER A 126 3.78 -16.84 6.13
CA SER A 126 3.72 -15.64 5.28
C SER A 126 3.01 -15.92 3.95
N ASN A 127 1.71 -15.67 3.89
CA ASN A 127 0.87 -15.79 2.69
C ASN A 127 -0.08 -14.58 2.51
N ARG A 128 -0.90 -14.60 1.44
CA ARG A 128 -1.83 -13.50 1.14
C ARG A 128 -2.85 -13.22 2.25
N GLN A 129 -3.29 -14.24 2.99
CA GLN A 129 -4.23 -14.08 4.10
C GLN A 129 -3.55 -13.42 5.30
N SER A 130 -2.36 -13.89 5.69
CA SER A 130 -1.56 -13.28 6.77
C SER A 130 -1.23 -11.82 6.48
N TYR A 131 -0.89 -11.50 5.22
CA TYR A 131 -0.60 -10.13 4.80
C TYR A 131 -1.86 -9.24 4.80
N ALA A 132 -3.01 -9.78 4.39
CA ALA A 132 -4.28 -9.06 4.50
C ALA A 132 -4.66 -8.79 5.97
N TYR A 133 -4.29 -9.66 6.90
CA TYR A 133 -4.45 -9.42 8.33
C TYR A 133 -3.55 -8.28 8.82
N ILE A 134 -2.24 -8.34 8.53
CA ILE A 134 -1.28 -7.26 8.86
C ILE A 134 -1.80 -5.89 8.37
N ARG A 135 -2.24 -5.82 7.11
CA ARG A 135 -2.74 -4.59 6.53
C ARG A 135 -3.97 -4.06 7.25
N ARG A 136 -4.96 -4.93 7.53
CA ARG A 136 -6.18 -4.53 8.26
C ARG A 136 -5.87 -4.06 9.67
N THR A 137 -4.95 -4.73 10.37
CA THR A 137 -4.51 -4.31 11.71
C THR A 137 -3.80 -2.98 11.65
N SER A 138 -2.85 -2.78 10.72
CA SER A 138 -2.17 -1.49 10.54
C SER A 138 -3.16 -0.37 10.22
N ASP A 139 -4.09 -0.59 9.28
CA ASP A 139 -5.12 0.40 8.93
C ASP A 139 -5.98 0.73 10.16
N ARG A 140 -6.45 -0.27 10.90
CA ARG A 140 -7.25 -0.05 12.13
C ARG A 140 -6.49 0.76 13.17
N LEU A 141 -5.24 0.38 13.49
CA LEU A 141 -4.40 1.10 14.45
C LEU A 141 -4.15 2.54 14.01
N CYS A 142 -3.82 2.76 12.73
CA CYS A 142 -3.66 4.11 12.20
C CYS A 142 -4.93 4.95 12.40
N LYS A 143 -6.12 4.38 12.16
CA LYS A 143 -7.40 5.07 12.38
C LYS A 143 -7.64 5.41 13.85
N GLU A 144 -7.36 4.46 14.76
CA GLU A 144 -7.51 4.65 16.21
C GLU A 144 -6.61 5.77 16.74
N HIS A 145 -5.44 5.94 16.13
CA HIS A 145 -4.50 7.03 16.41
C HIS A 145 -4.74 8.32 15.61
N GLY A 146 -5.86 8.41 14.89
CA GLY A 146 -6.26 9.61 14.15
C GLY A 146 -5.54 9.84 12.82
N LEU A 147 -4.80 8.85 12.31
CA LEU A 147 -4.09 8.91 11.03
C LEU A 147 -5.01 8.51 9.85
N SER A 148 -4.63 8.91 8.64
CA SER A 148 -5.36 8.55 7.43
C SER A 148 -5.11 7.09 7.03
N VAL A 149 -6.16 6.43 6.55
CA VAL A 149 -6.15 5.00 6.20
C VAL A 149 -6.54 4.77 4.74
N VAL A 150 -6.09 3.64 4.19
CA VAL A 150 -6.44 3.28 2.81
C VAL A 150 -7.92 2.91 2.73
N MET A 151 -8.71 3.70 2.01
CA MET A 151 -10.09 3.32 1.72
C MET A 151 -10.13 2.15 0.72
N PRO A 152 -10.85 1.05 1.03
CA PRO A 152 -11.07 -0.03 0.08
C PRO A 152 -11.73 0.52 -1.20
N GLY A 153 -11.09 0.33 -2.36
CA GLY A 153 -11.64 0.73 -3.66
C GLY A 153 -11.07 2.01 -4.27
N GLN A 154 -10.21 2.76 -3.57
CA GLN A 154 -9.42 3.81 -4.22
C GLN A 154 -8.18 3.22 -4.93
N ASP A 155 -7.77 3.92 -5.98
CA ASP A 155 -6.79 3.54 -7.00
C ASP A 155 -5.66 2.64 -6.49
N ARG A 156 -5.42 1.54 -7.20
CA ARG A 156 -4.25 0.69 -6.93
C ARG A 156 -3.01 1.58 -7.10
N GLY A 157 -2.24 1.76 -6.03
CA GLY A 157 -0.99 2.52 -6.08
C GLY A 157 -0.14 2.11 -7.28
N LYS A 158 0.45 3.09 -7.97
CA LYS A 158 1.28 2.85 -9.16
C LYS A 158 2.39 1.88 -8.80
N SER A 159 2.58 0.82 -9.58
CA SER A 159 3.76 -0.03 -9.43
C SER A 159 5.03 0.81 -9.66
N TYR A 160 6.17 0.41 -9.08
CA TYR A 160 7.44 1.13 -9.28
C TYR A 160 7.77 1.32 -10.77
N ALA A 161 7.49 0.30 -11.60
CA ALA A 161 7.64 0.38 -13.05
C ALA A 161 6.71 1.43 -13.69
N GLU A 162 5.46 1.53 -13.22
CA GLU A 162 4.53 2.57 -13.68
C GLU A 162 4.95 3.97 -13.21
N TRP A 163 5.51 4.10 -12.01
CA TRP A 163 6.04 5.36 -11.49
C TRP A 163 7.28 5.81 -12.26
N ASP A 164 8.25 4.92 -12.48
CA ASP A 164 9.47 5.20 -13.24
C ASP A 164 9.16 5.54 -14.71
N ALA A 165 8.27 4.77 -15.35
CA ALA A 165 7.83 5.06 -16.71
C ALA A 165 7.06 6.40 -16.83
N HIS A 166 6.31 6.78 -15.78
CA HIS A 166 5.65 8.08 -15.74
C HIS A 166 6.66 9.21 -15.57
N ARG A 167 7.65 9.05 -14.68
CA ARG A 167 8.72 10.04 -14.45
C ARG A 167 9.59 10.24 -15.70
N LYS A 168 9.86 9.17 -16.45
CA LYS A 168 10.65 9.22 -17.69
C LYS A 168 9.83 9.58 -18.94
N GLY A 169 8.52 9.80 -18.81
CA GLY A 169 7.63 10.07 -19.95
C GLY A 169 7.47 8.90 -20.93
N THR A 170 7.90 7.69 -20.55
CA THR A 170 7.85 6.48 -21.39
C THR A 170 6.57 5.66 -21.17
N SER A 171 5.68 6.10 -20.28
CA SER A 171 4.42 5.40 -19.99
C SER A 171 3.46 5.43 -21.18
N TRP A 172 3.35 4.30 -21.88
CA TRP A 172 2.37 4.09 -22.94
C TRP A 172 0.93 4.34 -22.48
N LYS A 173 0.60 3.97 -21.23
CA LYS A 173 -0.72 4.25 -20.64
C LYS A 173 -0.97 5.76 -20.52
N ALA A 174 0.03 6.54 -20.11
CA ALA A 174 -0.11 7.98 -19.97
C ALA A 174 -0.27 8.66 -21.34
N LYS A 175 0.56 8.29 -22.32
CA LYS A 175 0.46 8.79 -23.70
C LYS A 175 -0.92 8.49 -24.30
N LEU A 176 -1.41 7.27 -24.10
CA LEU A 176 -2.74 6.86 -24.57
C LEU A 176 -3.85 7.67 -23.89
N LYS A 177 -3.79 7.93 -22.56
CA LYS A 177 -4.77 8.78 -21.88
C LYS A 177 -4.83 10.18 -22.49
N ILE A 178 -3.67 10.80 -22.74
CA ILE A 178 -3.59 12.12 -23.36
C ILE A 178 -4.22 12.11 -24.75
N ALA A 179 -3.91 11.10 -25.58
CA ALA A 179 -4.49 10.94 -26.90
C ALA A 179 -6.02 10.75 -26.84
N ILE A 180 -6.51 9.93 -25.91
CA ILE A 180 -7.95 9.73 -25.69
C ILE A 180 -8.63 11.04 -25.28
N ASP A 181 -8.08 11.75 -24.30
CA ASP A 181 -8.66 13.00 -23.80
C ASP A 181 -8.64 14.12 -24.84
N ALA A 182 -7.66 14.13 -25.75
CA ALA A 182 -7.60 15.05 -26.89
C ALA A 182 -8.56 14.67 -28.03
N ALA A 183 -8.86 13.38 -28.23
CA ALA A 183 -9.76 12.89 -29.27
C ALA A 183 -11.25 13.03 -28.91
N ILE A 184 -11.60 12.90 -27.62
CA ILE A 184 -13.00 12.95 -27.16
C ILE A 184 -13.76 14.23 -27.61
N PRO A 185 -13.20 15.45 -27.47
CA PRO A 185 -13.91 16.68 -27.89
C PRO A 185 -14.13 16.78 -29.40
N GLN A 186 -13.37 16.03 -30.20
CA GLN A 186 -13.41 16.07 -31.66
C GLN A 186 -14.30 14.97 -32.25
N ALA A 187 -14.60 13.93 -31.47
CA ALA A 187 -15.37 12.79 -31.91
C ALA A 187 -16.87 13.08 -31.91
N LYS A 188 -17.57 12.65 -32.96
CA LYS A 188 -19.04 12.72 -33.03
C LYS A 188 -19.73 11.55 -32.32
N ASP A 189 -19.11 10.38 -32.41
CA ASP A 189 -19.56 9.14 -31.79
C ASP A 189 -18.36 8.24 -31.47
N PHE A 190 -18.61 7.04 -30.94
CA PHE A 190 -17.54 6.15 -30.52
C PHE A 190 -16.73 5.61 -31.70
N ASP A 191 -17.34 5.32 -32.85
CA ASP A 191 -16.61 4.81 -34.01
C ASP A 191 -15.74 5.93 -34.63
N ASP A 192 -16.21 7.17 -34.63
CA ASP A 192 -15.44 8.36 -35.03
C ASP A 192 -14.24 8.60 -34.10
N PHE A 193 -14.43 8.40 -32.79
CA PHE A 193 -13.34 8.42 -31.81
C PHE A 193 -12.26 7.37 -32.09
N LEU A 194 -12.65 6.14 -32.44
CA LEU A 194 -11.68 5.10 -32.81
C LEU A 194 -10.89 5.49 -34.06
N ARG A 195 -11.57 6.07 -35.06
CA ARG A 195 -10.94 6.55 -36.29
C ARG A 195 -9.90 7.65 -36.00
N LEU A 196 -10.23 8.63 -35.15
CA LEU A 196 -9.31 9.70 -34.76
C LEU A 196 -8.03 9.17 -34.09
N LEU A 197 -8.14 8.11 -33.29
CA LEU A 197 -6.96 7.48 -32.69
C LEU A 197 -6.15 6.67 -33.72
N GLN A 198 -6.80 6.03 -34.69
CA GLN A 198 -6.11 5.37 -35.80
C GLN A 198 -5.33 6.36 -36.67
N GLU A 199 -5.89 7.54 -36.94
CA GLU A 199 -5.21 8.63 -37.66
C GLU A 199 -3.98 9.16 -36.90
N GLN A 200 -3.99 9.11 -35.57
CA GLN A 200 -2.83 9.40 -34.72
C GLN A 200 -1.82 8.24 -34.66
N GLY A 201 -2.03 7.17 -35.43
CA GLY A 201 -1.12 6.02 -35.53
C GLY A 201 -1.37 4.91 -34.51
N TYR A 202 -2.46 4.94 -33.75
CA TYR A 202 -2.79 3.85 -32.84
C TYR A 202 -3.48 2.69 -33.57
N GLU A 203 -3.03 1.46 -33.31
CA GLU A 203 -3.77 0.28 -33.72
C GLU A 203 -4.89 -0.01 -32.73
N VAL A 204 -6.10 -0.24 -33.25
CA VAL A 204 -7.31 -0.51 -32.48
C VAL A 204 -7.73 -1.96 -32.62
N LYS A 205 -7.94 -2.64 -31.49
CA LYS A 205 -8.51 -3.99 -31.46
C LYS A 205 -9.81 -3.99 -30.67
N ARG A 206 -10.91 -4.31 -31.35
CA ARG A 206 -12.22 -4.55 -30.73
C ARG A 206 -12.33 -6.01 -30.31
N GLY A 207 -12.72 -6.23 -29.06
CA GLY A 207 -12.96 -7.54 -28.46
C GLY A 207 -13.86 -7.34 -27.25
N LYS A 208 -13.75 -8.19 -26.22
CA LYS A 208 -14.51 -7.96 -24.96
C LYS A 208 -14.21 -6.59 -24.31
N TYR A 209 -13.02 -6.04 -24.55
CA TYR A 209 -12.66 -4.68 -24.17
C TYR A 209 -11.85 -4.06 -25.33
N VAL A 210 -12.18 -2.82 -25.70
CA VAL A 210 -11.38 -2.06 -26.66
C VAL A 210 -9.95 -1.92 -26.15
N SER A 211 -9.00 -2.13 -27.06
CA SER A 211 -7.57 -2.10 -26.77
C SER A 211 -6.81 -1.31 -27.83
N PHE A 212 -5.82 -0.55 -27.40
CA PHE A 212 -5.01 0.32 -28.25
C PHE A 212 -3.53 -0.07 -28.18
N ARG A 213 -2.80 0.08 -29.29
CA ARG A 213 -1.35 -0.09 -29.34
C ARG A 213 -0.73 1.11 -30.06
N ALA A 214 0.17 1.80 -29.39
CA ALA A 214 0.91 2.91 -29.98
C ALA A 214 2.02 2.39 -30.93
N PRO A 215 2.49 3.20 -31.89
CA PRO A 215 3.66 2.87 -32.70
C PRO A 215 4.87 2.52 -31.83
N GLY A 216 5.47 1.36 -32.05
CA GLY A 216 6.63 0.87 -31.28
C GLY A 216 6.27 0.22 -29.92
N GLN A 217 4.99 0.12 -29.56
CA GLN A 217 4.55 -0.65 -28.40
C GLN A 217 4.33 -2.12 -28.79
N GLU A 218 4.97 -3.07 -28.09
CA GLU A 218 4.82 -4.50 -28.42
C GLU A 218 3.41 -5.04 -28.13
N ARG A 219 2.83 -4.66 -26.99
CA ARG A 219 1.56 -5.21 -26.48
C ARG A 219 0.44 -4.19 -26.46
N PHE A 220 -0.78 -4.64 -26.75
CA PHE A 220 -1.99 -3.83 -26.62
C PHE A 220 -2.29 -3.44 -25.17
N THR A 221 -2.78 -2.21 -24.98
CA THR A 221 -3.28 -1.66 -23.73
C THR A 221 -4.81 -1.65 -23.74
N ARG A 222 -5.44 -2.35 -22.80
CA ARG A 222 -6.91 -2.40 -22.68
C ARG A 222 -7.45 -1.13 -22.01
N CYS A 223 -8.52 -0.54 -22.54
CA CYS A 223 -9.22 0.61 -21.95
C CYS A 223 -9.52 0.44 -20.45
N LYS A 224 -10.05 -0.73 -20.07
CA LYS A 224 -10.34 -1.07 -18.66
C LYS A 224 -9.16 -0.89 -17.71
N THR A 225 -7.92 -1.04 -18.20
CA THR A 225 -6.71 -0.92 -17.37
C THR A 225 -6.23 0.52 -17.17
N LEU A 226 -6.85 1.48 -17.86
CA LEU A 226 -6.54 2.90 -17.75
C LEU A 226 -7.33 3.58 -16.62
N GLY A 227 -8.42 2.96 -16.15
CA GLY A 227 -9.32 3.49 -15.12
C GLY A 227 -10.76 3.50 -15.58
N GLU A 228 -11.70 3.66 -14.65
CA GLU A 228 -13.14 3.60 -14.94
C GLU A 228 -13.60 4.71 -15.89
N THR A 229 -12.98 5.89 -15.84
CA THR A 229 -13.28 7.03 -16.72
C THR A 229 -12.83 6.84 -18.18
N TYR A 230 -12.05 5.79 -18.45
CA TYR A 230 -11.52 5.44 -19.77
C TYR A 230 -12.10 4.11 -20.29
N ALA A 231 -13.12 3.57 -19.62
CA ALA A 231 -13.92 2.48 -20.16
C ALA A 231 -14.74 2.95 -21.36
N GLU A 232 -15.12 2.02 -22.25
CA GLU A 232 -15.86 2.32 -23.48
C GLU A 232 -17.17 3.06 -23.20
N GLU A 233 -17.92 2.64 -22.18
CA GLU A 233 -19.16 3.27 -21.77
C GLU A 233 -18.91 4.72 -21.30
N ALA A 234 -17.87 4.93 -20.48
CA ALA A 234 -17.53 6.26 -19.98
C ALA A 234 -17.06 7.20 -21.11
N ILE A 235 -16.25 6.71 -22.04
CA ILE A 235 -15.81 7.48 -23.23
C ILE A 235 -17.02 7.83 -24.09
N THR A 236 -17.91 6.88 -24.35
CA THR A 236 -19.13 7.09 -25.14
C THR A 236 -20.03 8.16 -24.51
N GLU A 237 -20.19 8.15 -23.18
CA GLU A 237 -20.98 9.17 -22.48
C GLU A 237 -20.28 10.55 -22.47
N ARG A 238 -18.94 10.59 -22.43
CA ARG A 238 -18.17 11.83 -22.57
C ARG A 238 -18.32 12.45 -23.96
N ILE A 239 -18.31 11.63 -25.02
CA ILE A 239 -18.51 12.07 -26.41
C ILE A 239 -19.92 12.66 -26.59
N LYS A 240 -20.94 12.03 -26.01
CA LYS A 240 -22.34 12.53 -26.06
C LYS A 240 -22.57 13.83 -25.25
N GLY A 241 -21.53 14.40 -24.63
CA GLY A 241 -21.65 15.58 -23.77
C GLY A 241 -22.43 15.33 -22.47
N ARG A 242 -22.66 14.06 -22.10
CA ARG A 242 -23.46 13.67 -20.91
C ARG A 242 -22.64 13.47 -19.65
N PHE A 243 -21.37 13.88 -19.64
CA PHE A 243 -20.63 14.06 -18.39
C PHE A 243 -20.93 15.45 -17.81
N ALA A 244 -22.05 15.55 -17.11
CA ALA A 244 -22.05 16.43 -15.94
C ALA A 244 -20.88 15.93 -15.08
N GLU A 245 -19.91 16.80 -14.78
CA GLU A 245 -18.96 16.52 -13.72
C GLU A 245 -19.78 15.99 -12.54
N ARG A 246 -19.63 14.70 -12.22
CA ARG A 246 -20.11 14.23 -10.93
C ARG A 246 -19.24 14.98 -9.95
N LYS A 247 -19.73 16.14 -9.48
CA LYS A 247 -19.23 16.78 -8.26
C LYS A 247 -19.05 15.63 -7.26
N PRO A 248 -17.88 15.49 -6.63
CA PRO A 248 -17.71 14.50 -5.57
C PRO A 248 -18.93 14.64 -4.68
N LYS A 249 -19.63 13.52 -4.42
CA LYS A 249 -20.81 13.49 -3.55
C LYS A 249 -20.46 14.36 -2.35
N GLU A 250 -21.11 15.52 -2.26
CA GLU A 250 -20.93 16.41 -1.15
C GLU A 250 -21.26 15.55 0.06
N ASN A 251 -20.23 15.27 0.86
CA ASN A 251 -20.37 14.49 2.06
C ASN A 251 -21.52 15.16 2.81
N ARG A 252 -22.64 14.46 3.01
CA ARG A 252 -23.70 14.90 3.91
C ARG A 252 -23.07 14.96 5.30
N LYS A 253 -22.40 16.07 5.59
CA LYS A 253 -21.86 16.48 6.89
C LYS A 253 -22.97 17.09 7.75
N ILE A 254 -24.22 16.71 7.49
CA ILE A 254 -25.39 17.15 8.22
C ILE A 254 -26.25 15.91 8.48
N SER A 255 -25.91 15.16 9.54
CA SER A 255 -26.91 14.43 10.34
C SER A 255 -26.40 14.15 11.76
N LEU A 256 -25.09 13.99 11.97
CA LEU A 256 -24.56 13.59 13.28
C LEU A 256 -24.85 14.58 14.42
N ARG A 257 -24.93 15.90 14.18
CA ARG A 257 -25.28 16.86 15.25
C ARG A 257 -26.75 16.77 15.66
N ILE A 258 -27.66 16.64 14.69
CA ILE A 258 -29.10 16.51 14.95
C ILE A 258 -29.38 15.17 15.64
N ASP A 259 -28.69 14.10 15.21
CA ASP A 259 -28.82 12.76 15.80
C ASP A 259 -28.23 12.70 17.23
N LEU A 260 -27.14 13.43 17.52
CA LEU A 260 -26.57 13.55 18.87
C LEU A 260 -27.48 14.39 19.79
N GLU A 261 -27.96 15.54 19.32
CA GLU A 261 -28.84 16.42 20.11
C GLU A 261 -30.17 15.74 20.45
N ASN A 262 -30.73 14.96 19.53
CA ASN A 262 -31.94 14.18 19.78
C ASN A 262 -31.70 13.01 20.76
N SER A 263 -30.52 12.38 20.70
CA SER A 263 -30.15 11.30 21.63
C SER A 263 -29.87 11.81 23.04
N ILE A 264 -29.26 12.99 23.18
CA ILE A 264 -29.05 13.66 24.48
C ILE A 264 -30.39 14.08 25.10
N LYS A 265 -31.32 14.65 24.30
CA LYS A 265 -32.66 14.99 24.79
C LYS A 265 -33.47 13.77 25.23
N ALA A 266 -33.35 12.65 24.52
CA ALA A 266 -34.02 11.40 24.87
C ALA A 266 -33.48 10.73 26.14
N GLN A 267 -32.24 11.03 26.54
CA GLN A 267 -31.65 10.53 27.79
C GLN A 267 -31.90 11.44 29.01
N GLN A 268 -32.42 12.64 28.79
CA GLN A 268 -32.73 13.64 29.84
C GLN A 268 -34.24 13.77 30.10
N SER A 269 -35.07 12.92 29.50
CA SER A 269 -36.53 12.86 29.69
C SER A 269 -36.92 11.67 30.55
#